data_AF-A0A6I8PDL3-F1
#
_entry.id   AF-A0A6I8PDL3-F1
#
_cell.length_a   1.000
_cell.length_b   1.000
_cell.length_c   1.000
_cell.angle_alpha   90.00
_cell.angle_beta   90.00
_cell.angle_gamma   90.00
#
_symmetry.space_group_name_H-M   'P 1'
#
loop_
_entity.id
_entity.type
_entity.pdbx_description
1 polymer ?
#
loop_
_entity_poly.entity_id
_entity_poly.type
_entity_poly.pdbx_seq_one_letter_code
_entity_poly.pdbx_strand_id
1 'polypeptide(L)'
;MMKVSILLIVLLLLHSSSLMVTSAASTPAAHQLTTSAYTSNELLSTTLPPTALTSSAPTSNLPHPQFVTNFTGSVNDHGTCQCSVSLPYTPFPVQKMESLVLTTHELSEEFYRELTKIKEYSVLIERYEQRLLNLTIRVETMEKTSISYNELDFELLKLEVKEMQRLVNQLKTTFVGSRVIIDQLEIEIKNMTLLVQELESLDKNNILTIRREIAALKNRLKECEESNKQNDLVQNFPPGSCNHSGVVNISKPSIIQLNWRGFSYKYGAWGKDYSPLTPEKTLYWVAPLNTDARYLEYYRLHNSKDDLLLFKNPRDNRITYGEGSGTAVYKNSMYIHMYSSRDIAKVNLTTNTVVVRKTLPNAAYNNRFSYAGVNWEDIDLAVDESGLWVIYATEASTGNIVISKLNDTSLEVLNTWQTKQYKPSVSNAFIVCGVLYATRAVNTRQDEIFYTYDTNTGQEGRMSILMDKMLEKLTGINYNPLDHKLYVYNEGYLMTYDLSFQTTLQ
;
A
#
# COMPACT_ATOMS: atom_id res chain seq x y z
N MET A 1 12.28 -10.98 -12.38
CA MET A 1 12.51 -10.57 -10.97
C MET A 1 11.50 -11.16 -9.99
N MET A 2 10.21 -11.27 -10.33
CA MET A 2 9.17 -11.82 -9.43
C MET A 2 9.32 -13.32 -9.07
N LYS A 3 9.98 -14.13 -9.91
CA LYS A 3 10.23 -15.56 -9.66
C LYS A 3 11.24 -15.84 -8.54
N VAL A 4 12.11 -14.89 -8.21
CA VAL A 4 13.14 -15.06 -7.17
C VAL A 4 12.60 -14.64 -5.80
N SER A 5 11.69 -13.67 -5.74
CA SER A 5 11.13 -13.17 -4.48
C SER A 5 10.18 -14.15 -3.79
N ILE A 6 9.36 -14.90 -4.53
CA ILE A 6 8.41 -15.86 -3.92
C ILE A 6 9.17 -17.07 -3.34
N LEU A 7 10.19 -17.56 -4.05
CA LEU A 7 11.04 -18.64 -3.57
C LEU A 7 11.86 -18.19 -2.35
N LEU A 8 12.33 -16.94 -2.31
CA LEU A 8 13.02 -16.38 -1.15
C LEU A 8 12.10 -16.24 0.07
N ILE A 9 10.84 -15.83 -0.11
CA ILE A 9 9.88 -15.68 1.00
C ILE A 9 9.55 -17.04 1.61
N VAL A 10 9.37 -18.08 0.79
CA VAL A 10 9.16 -19.45 1.28
C VAL A 10 10.40 -19.98 2.01
N LEU A 11 11.60 -19.71 1.50
CA LEU A 11 12.86 -20.08 2.15
C LEU A 11 13.12 -19.29 3.46
N LEU A 12 12.68 -18.03 3.54
CA LEU A 12 12.78 -17.18 4.73
C LEU A 12 11.77 -17.58 5.83
N LEU A 13 10.57 -18.04 5.44
CA LEU A 13 9.58 -18.59 6.37
C LEU A 13 10.05 -19.93 6.96
N LEU A 14 10.77 -20.75 6.17
CA LEU A 14 11.41 -21.97 6.66
C LEU A 14 12.62 -21.72 7.57
N HIS A 15 13.29 -20.56 7.46
CA HIS A 15 14.43 -20.18 8.31
C HIS A 15 14.04 -19.43 9.59
N SER A 16 12.81 -18.93 9.71
CA SER A 16 12.40 -18.14 10.90
C SER A 16 11.93 -19.00 12.08
N SER A 17 11.58 -20.27 11.84
CA SER A 17 11.17 -21.23 12.89
C SER A 17 12.34 -21.76 13.74
N SER A 18 13.60 -21.48 13.37
CA SER A 18 14.80 -22.00 14.05
C SER A 18 15.40 -21.06 15.10
N LEU A 19 14.83 -19.86 15.33
CA LEU A 19 15.39 -18.82 16.21
C LEU A 19 14.59 -18.50 17.48
N MET A 20 13.51 -19.24 17.78
CA MET A 20 12.60 -18.95 18.91
C MET A 20 12.62 -19.99 20.05
N VAL A 21 13.70 -20.75 20.24
CA VAL A 21 13.88 -21.62 21.42
C VAL A 21 15.26 -21.45 22.03
N THR A 22 15.54 -20.29 22.62
CA THR A 22 16.48 -20.16 23.75
C THR A 22 16.22 -18.84 24.48
N SER A 23 15.38 -18.85 25.51
CA SER A 23 15.57 -18.09 26.76
C SER A 23 14.32 -18.12 27.64
N ALA A 24 14.57 -18.01 28.94
CA ALA A 24 13.64 -17.73 30.04
C ALA A 24 12.83 -18.92 30.60
N ALA A 25 13.46 -19.59 31.57
CA ALA A 25 12.75 -20.23 32.67
C ALA A 25 12.07 -19.16 33.56
N SER A 26 10.77 -19.29 33.79
CA SER A 26 10.11 -18.90 35.04
C SER A 26 8.70 -19.49 35.09
N THR A 27 8.39 -20.17 36.19
CA THR A 27 7.03 -20.53 36.66
C THR A 27 6.25 -19.25 37.02
N PRO A 28 4.90 -19.18 36.95
CA PRO A 28 4.02 -19.97 37.84
C PRO A 28 2.57 -20.29 37.37
N ALA A 29 1.96 -21.17 38.18
CA ALA A 29 0.55 -21.22 38.62
C ALA A 29 -0.61 -21.49 37.63
N ALA A 30 -1.44 -22.43 38.08
CA ALA A 30 -2.67 -22.91 37.50
C ALA A 30 -3.82 -21.89 37.49
N HIS A 31 -4.68 -21.98 36.47
CA HIS A 31 -6.12 -21.82 36.66
C HIS A 31 -6.91 -22.61 35.61
N GLN A 32 -7.90 -23.35 36.12
CA GLN A 32 -8.88 -24.15 35.39
C GLN A 32 -9.83 -23.27 34.57
N LEU A 33 -10.33 -23.77 33.44
CA LEU A 33 -11.72 -23.56 33.04
C LEU A 33 -12.22 -24.70 32.12
N THR A 34 -13.13 -25.45 32.72
CA THR A 34 -14.19 -26.35 32.26
C THR A 34 -14.58 -26.35 30.78
N THR A 35 -14.61 -27.55 30.22
CA THR A 35 -15.32 -27.98 29.01
C THR A 35 -16.80 -28.27 29.29
N SER A 36 -17.71 -27.84 28.41
CA SER A 36 -19.07 -28.37 28.30
C SER A 36 -19.31 -28.91 26.89
N ALA A 37 -19.67 -30.18 26.81
CA ALA A 37 -20.00 -30.94 25.61
C ALA A 37 -21.50 -30.84 25.26
N TYR A 38 -21.83 -30.93 23.97
CA TYR A 38 -23.12 -31.39 23.43
C TYR A 38 -22.83 -31.95 22.02
N THR A 39 -22.64 -33.27 21.86
CA THR A 39 -23.62 -34.29 21.40
C THR A 39 -24.30 -33.99 20.05
N SER A 40 -23.98 -34.82 19.06
CA SER A 40 -24.77 -35.06 17.85
C SER A 40 -24.98 -36.56 17.71
N ASN A 41 -26.24 -36.99 17.68
CA ASN A 41 -26.67 -38.38 17.50
C ASN A 41 -27.33 -38.55 16.12
N GLU A 42 -27.01 -39.69 15.49
CA GLU A 42 -27.88 -40.57 14.69
C GLU A 42 -28.41 -40.11 13.31
N LEU A 43 -27.95 -40.75 12.21
CA LEU A 43 -28.51 -41.94 11.49
C LEU A 43 -29.62 -41.51 10.49
N LEU A 44 -29.82 -42.03 9.27
CA LEU A 44 -29.68 -43.37 8.69
C LEU A 44 -29.78 -43.21 7.13
N SER A 45 -28.88 -43.80 6.34
CA SER A 45 -29.09 -44.93 5.39
C SER A 45 -29.80 -44.70 4.04
N THR A 46 -29.21 -45.28 2.97
CA THR A 46 -29.72 -46.34 2.05
C THR A 46 -29.06 -46.19 0.67
N THR A 47 -28.01 -46.96 0.34
CA THR A 47 -27.99 -48.23 -0.45
C THR A 47 -28.40 -48.14 -1.93
N LEU A 48 -27.48 -48.47 -2.85
CA LEU A 48 -27.69 -49.35 -4.02
C LEU A 48 -26.32 -49.84 -4.63
N PRO A 49 -26.29 -50.98 -5.36
CA PRO A 49 -25.15 -51.91 -5.52
C PRO A 49 -24.46 -51.82 -6.92
N PRO A 50 -23.55 -52.75 -7.33
CA PRO A 50 -22.45 -52.50 -8.27
C PRO A 50 -22.74 -52.92 -9.72
N THR A 51 -22.02 -52.34 -10.71
CA THR A 51 -21.30 -53.08 -11.78
C THR A 51 -20.50 -52.17 -12.74
N ALA A 52 -19.24 -52.59 -12.97
CA ALA A 52 -18.48 -52.69 -14.22
C ALA A 52 -18.43 -51.54 -15.27
N LEU A 53 -17.23 -50.97 -15.39
CA LEU A 53 -16.46 -50.59 -16.60
C LEU A 53 -17.18 -50.55 -17.97
N THR A 54 -17.25 -49.36 -18.56
CA THR A 54 -16.89 -49.14 -19.97
C THR A 54 -16.25 -47.76 -20.14
N SER A 55 -15.14 -47.73 -20.88
CA SER A 55 -14.43 -46.53 -21.30
C SER A 55 -15.18 -45.82 -22.42
N SER A 56 -15.55 -44.56 -22.22
CA SER A 56 -15.70 -43.59 -23.30
C SER A 56 -15.54 -42.18 -22.72
N ALA A 57 -14.56 -41.45 -23.25
CA ALA A 57 -14.32 -40.07 -22.90
C ALA A 57 -15.48 -39.18 -23.39
N PRO A 58 -16.05 -38.31 -22.54
CA PRO A 58 -16.74 -37.12 -23.01
C PRO A 58 -15.75 -35.96 -23.01
N THR A 59 -15.53 -35.40 -24.19
CA THR A 59 -15.01 -34.04 -24.38
C THR A 59 -15.87 -33.06 -23.60
N SER A 60 -15.40 -32.60 -22.45
CA SER A 60 -15.99 -31.48 -21.74
C SER A 60 -15.53 -30.18 -22.40
N ASN A 61 -16.34 -29.67 -23.33
CA ASN A 61 -16.36 -28.25 -23.64
C ASN A 61 -16.76 -27.50 -22.36
N LEU A 62 -15.76 -26.99 -21.62
CA LEU A 62 -16.02 -25.98 -20.60
C LEU A 62 -16.39 -24.67 -21.32
N PRO A 63 -17.40 -23.92 -20.84
CA PRO A 63 -17.77 -22.66 -21.45
C PRO A 63 -16.61 -21.68 -21.28
N HIS A 64 -16.10 -21.13 -22.39
CA HIS A 64 -15.31 -19.91 -22.32
C HIS A 64 -16.14 -18.84 -21.61
N PRO A 65 -15.57 -18.07 -20.66
CA PRO A 65 -16.23 -16.88 -20.18
C PRO A 65 -16.26 -15.89 -21.35
N GLN A 66 -17.38 -15.87 -22.08
CA GLN A 66 -17.72 -14.77 -22.96
C GLN A 66 -17.97 -13.56 -22.07
N PHE A 67 -16.92 -12.77 -21.85
CA PHE A 67 -17.08 -11.43 -21.32
C PHE A 67 -17.79 -10.61 -22.38
N VAL A 68 -18.94 -10.05 -21.99
CA VAL A 68 -19.83 -9.25 -22.83
C VAL A 68 -19.06 -8.09 -23.45
N THR A 69 -18.77 -8.17 -24.74
CA THR A 69 -18.08 -7.14 -25.54
C THR A 69 -19.02 -6.01 -26.01
N ASN A 70 -19.99 -5.61 -25.19
CA ASN A 70 -20.88 -4.50 -25.55
C ASN A 70 -20.43 -3.23 -24.82
N PHE A 71 -19.50 -2.50 -25.45
CA PHE A 71 -19.15 -1.14 -25.05
C PHE A 71 -20.07 -0.18 -25.80
N THR A 72 -20.96 0.50 -25.07
CA THR A 72 -21.77 1.58 -25.63
C THR A 72 -20.99 2.88 -25.49
N GLY A 73 -20.49 3.40 -26.60
CA GLY A 73 -19.96 4.76 -26.67
C GLY A 73 -21.10 5.73 -26.93
N SER A 74 -21.19 6.82 -26.16
CA SER A 74 -22.11 7.92 -26.44
C SER A 74 -21.30 9.20 -26.64
N VAL A 75 -21.81 10.08 -27.51
CA VAL A 75 -21.28 11.44 -27.65
C VAL A 75 -22.15 12.32 -26.79
N ASN A 76 -21.56 13.02 -25.83
CA ASN A 76 -22.32 13.98 -25.02
C ASN A 76 -22.65 15.24 -25.83
N ASP A 77 -23.50 16.10 -25.29
CA ASP A 77 -23.99 17.32 -25.96
C ASP A 77 -22.88 18.35 -26.29
N HIS A 78 -21.66 18.11 -25.81
CA HIS A 78 -20.46 18.91 -26.09
C HIS A 78 -19.54 18.27 -27.14
N GLY A 79 -20.00 17.23 -27.84
CA GLY A 79 -19.21 16.54 -28.86
C GLY A 79 -18.10 15.63 -28.30
N THR A 80 -18.09 15.38 -26.99
CA THR A 80 -17.09 14.52 -26.35
C THR A 80 -17.56 13.07 -26.33
N CYS A 81 -16.77 12.17 -26.91
CA CYS A 81 -17.01 10.73 -26.85
C CYS A 81 -16.77 10.19 -25.43
N GLN A 82 -17.81 9.71 -24.76
CA GLN A 82 -17.71 8.96 -23.52
C GLN A 82 -17.76 7.45 -23.79
N CYS A 83 -16.72 6.76 -23.34
CA CYS A 83 -16.66 5.30 -23.32
C CYS A 83 -16.62 4.85 -21.85
N SER A 84 -17.68 4.19 -21.40
CA SER A 84 -17.67 3.53 -20.09
C SER A 84 -17.02 2.15 -20.24
N VAL A 85 -15.91 1.93 -19.52
CA VAL A 85 -15.21 0.65 -19.49
C VAL A 85 -15.39 0.07 -18.09
N SER A 86 -16.24 -0.95 -17.99
CA SER A 86 -16.31 -1.80 -16.79
C SER A 86 -15.30 -2.92 -16.96
N LEU A 87 -14.16 -2.84 -16.27
CA LEU A 87 -13.21 -3.94 -16.21
C LEU A 87 -13.79 -5.04 -15.30
N PRO A 88 -14.07 -6.25 -15.81
CA PRO A 88 -14.42 -7.36 -14.95
C PRO A 88 -13.18 -7.76 -14.16
N TYR A 89 -13.14 -7.41 -12.87
CA TYR A 89 -12.19 -8.01 -11.95
C TYR A 89 -12.46 -9.52 -11.94
N THR A 90 -11.52 -10.32 -12.46
CA THR A 90 -11.36 -11.69 -11.98
C THR A 90 -10.49 -11.61 -10.73
N PRO A 91 -11.08 -11.57 -9.52
CA PRO A 91 -10.27 -11.47 -8.31
C PRO A 91 -9.33 -12.66 -8.26
N PHE A 92 -8.06 -12.39 -7.92
CA PHE A 92 -7.11 -13.43 -7.56
C PHE A 92 -7.80 -14.38 -6.57
N PRO A 93 -7.70 -15.71 -6.71
CA PRO A 93 -8.45 -16.65 -5.88
C PRO A 93 -7.84 -16.72 -4.46
N VAL A 94 -8.09 -15.66 -3.68
CA VAL A 94 -7.56 -15.44 -2.33
C VAL A 94 -7.83 -16.65 -1.43
N GLN A 95 -9.02 -17.26 -1.54
CA GLN A 95 -9.40 -18.45 -0.78
C GLN A 95 -8.53 -19.67 -1.10
N LYS A 96 -8.14 -19.87 -2.36
CA LYS A 96 -7.23 -20.97 -2.75
C LYS A 96 -5.80 -20.72 -2.24
N MET A 97 -5.36 -19.46 -2.24
CA MET A 97 -4.05 -19.07 -1.72
C MET A 97 -3.98 -19.18 -0.19
N GLU A 98 -5.03 -18.75 0.51
CA GLU A 98 -5.14 -18.87 1.96
C GLU A 98 -5.17 -20.34 2.40
N SER A 99 -5.96 -21.17 1.72
CA SER A 99 -5.97 -22.63 1.92
C SER A 99 -4.58 -23.24 1.70
N LEU A 100 -3.89 -22.87 0.62
CA LEU A 100 -2.53 -23.32 0.34
C LEU A 100 -1.55 -22.97 1.48
N VAL A 101 -1.59 -21.74 1.99
CA VAL A 101 -0.73 -21.29 3.10
C VAL A 101 -0.99 -22.10 4.37
N LEU A 102 -2.25 -22.34 4.71
CA LEU A 102 -2.63 -23.14 5.88
C LEU A 102 -2.15 -24.58 5.75
N THR A 103 -2.39 -25.23 4.60
CA THR A 103 -1.95 -26.60 4.35
C THR A 103 -0.43 -26.73 4.35
N THR A 104 0.32 -25.76 3.81
CA THR A 104 1.79 -25.78 3.87
C THR A 104 2.32 -25.72 5.30
N HIS A 105 1.68 -24.93 6.16
CA HIS A 105 2.07 -24.83 7.56
C HIS A 105 1.82 -26.15 8.30
N GLU A 106 0.64 -26.74 8.14
CA GLU A 106 0.27 -28.01 8.78
C GLU A 106 1.21 -29.15 8.35
N LEU A 107 1.47 -29.27 7.05
CA LEU A 107 2.36 -30.27 6.48
C LEU A 107 3.80 -30.13 6.95
N SER A 108 4.28 -28.90 7.12
CA SER A 108 5.62 -28.62 7.66
C SER A 108 5.75 -29.13 9.10
N GLU A 109 4.76 -28.85 9.95
CA GLU A 109 4.75 -29.30 11.35
C GLU A 109 4.72 -30.83 11.45
N GLU A 110 3.93 -31.50 10.62
CA GLU A 110 3.86 -32.96 10.58
C GLU A 110 5.16 -33.59 10.06
N PHE A 111 5.77 -33.02 9.02
CA PHE A 111 7.07 -33.44 8.51
C PHE A 111 8.17 -33.32 9.57
N TYR A 112 8.25 -32.21 10.29
CA TYR A 112 9.25 -32.02 11.35
C TYR A 112 9.06 -33.01 12.52
N ARG A 113 7.81 -33.35 12.84
CA ARG A 113 7.50 -34.36 13.85
C ARG A 113 8.03 -35.74 13.46
N GLU A 114 7.80 -36.17 12.22
CA GLU A 114 8.33 -37.45 11.72
C GLU A 114 9.86 -37.43 11.57
N LEU A 115 10.43 -36.32 11.12
CA LEU A 115 11.89 -36.17 11.04
C LEU A 115 12.57 -36.34 12.40
N THR A 116 11.92 -35.86 13.47
CA THR A 116 12.42 -36.00 14.84
C THR A 116 12.42 -37.48 15.27
N LYS A 117 11.34 -38.22 14.99
CA LYS A 117 11.28 -39.67 15.25
C LYS A 117 12.34 -40.46 14.48
N ILE A 118 12.60 -40.10 13.22
CA ILE A 118 13.65 -40.73 12.41
C ILE A 118 15.04 -40.53 13.04
N LYS A 119 15.32 -39.33 13.57
CA LYS A 119 16.58 -39.07 14.29
C LYS A 119 16.69 -39.93 15.55
N GLU A 120 15.60 -40.11 16.30
CA GLU A 120 15.57 -41.01 17.45
C GLU A 120 15.81 -42.48 17.05
N TYR A 121 15.24 -42.93 15.92
CA TYR A 121 15.50 -44.27 15.38
C TYR A 121 16.97 -44.48 15.04
N SER A 122 17.63 -43.50 14.42
CA SER A 122 19.05 -43.59 14.06
C SER A 122 19.91 -43.88 15.29
N VAL A 123 19.68 -43.15 16.39
CA VAL A 123 20.42 -43.33 17.65
C VAL A 123 20.11 -44.71 18.28
N LEU A 124 18.85 -45.15 18.18
CA LEU A 124 18.42 -46.43 18.73
C LEU A 124 19.00 -47.62 17.96
N ILE A 125 19.05 -47.54 16.63
CA ILE A 125 19.65 -48.54 15.75
C ILE A 125 21.14 -48.67 16.02
N GLU A 126 21.87 -47.56 16.14
CA GLU A 126 23.29 -47.56 16.48
C GLU A 126 23.56 -48.26 17.83
N ARG A 127 22.72 -48.01 18.84
CA ARG A 127 22.80 -48.70 20.13
C ARG A 127 22.56 -50.21 20.01
N TYR A 128 21.60 -50.63 19.18
CA TYR A 128 21.31 -52.05 18.96
C TYR A 128 22.43 -52.76 18.20
N GLU A 129 23.03 -52.09 17.22
CA GLU A 129 24.19 -52.59 16.48
C GLU A 129 25.36 -52.88 17.45
N GLN A 130 25.65 -51.95 18.36
CA GLN A 130 26.70 -52.15 19.37
C GLN A 130 26.40 -53.32 20.32
N ARG A 131 25.14 -53.47 20.77
CA ARG A 131 24.74 -54.61 21.61
C ARG A 131 24.86 -55.93 20.88
N LEU A 132 24.47 -55.97 19.60
CA LEU A 132 24.57 -57.17 18.77
C LEU A 132 26.04 -57.54 18.53
N LEU A 133 26.91 -56.57 18.27
CA LEU A 133 28.35 -56.79 18.11
C LEU A 133 28.97 -57.39 19.38
N ASN A 134 28.66 -56.82 20.55
CA ASN A 134 29.15 -57.33 21.84
C ASN A 134 28.67 -58.76 22.12
N LEU A 135 27.41 -59.06 21.81
CA LEU A 135 26.84 -60.39 21.94
C LEU A 135 27.55 -61.38 21.00
N THR A 136 27.78 -61.01 19.75
CA THR A 136 28.49 -61.83 18.76
C THR A 136 29.92 -62.13 19.22
N ILE A 137 30.66 -61.12 19.68
CA ILE A 137 32.03 -61.30 20.21
C ILE A 137 32.03 -62.29 21.39
N ARG A 138 31.05 -62.17 22.30
CA ARG A 138 30.93 -63.07 23.45
C ARG A 138 30.63 -64.51 23.02
N VAL A 139 29.70 -64.70 22.08
CA VAL A 139 29.37 -66.03 21.54
C VAL A 139 30.57 -66.65 20.81
N GLU A 140 31.28 -65.89 19.99
CA GLU A 140 32.50 -66.37 19.32
C GLU A 140 33.63 -66.73 20.31
N THR A 141 33.76 -65.96 21.40
CA THR A 141 34.73 -66.27 22.45
C THR A 141 34.37 -67.58 23.16
N MET A 142 33.07 -67.79 23.41
CA MET A 142 32.56 -69.05 23.96
C MET A 142 32.80 -70.24 23.03
N GLU A 143 32.74 -70.05 21.71
CA GLU A 143 33.03 -71.08 20.72
C GLU A 143 34.53 -71.46 20.66
N LYS A 144 35.42 -70.45 20.70
CA LYS A 144 36.86 -70.63 20.42
C LYS A 144 37.69 -71.06 21.63
N THR A 145 37.19 -70.88 22.86
CA THR A 145 37.94 -71.18 24.09
C THR A 145 37.54 -72.53 24.68
N SER A 146 38.52 -73.35 25.08
CA SER A 146 38.31 -74.68 25.69
C SER A 146 37.90 -74.63 27.18
N ILE A 147 37.23 -73.56 27.62
CA ILE A 147 36.80 -73.36 29.01
C ILE A 147 35.43 -74.02 29.20
N SER A 148 35.19 -74.72 30.33
CA SER A 148 33.88 -75.30 30.62
C SER A 148 32.91 -74.21 31.09
N TYR A 149 31.96 -73.84 30.23
CA TYR A 149 30.86 -72.93 30.57
C TYR A 149 29.81 -73.63 31.43
N ASN A 150 29.23 -72.91 32.39
CA ASN A 150 28.20 -73.44 33.27
C ASN A 150 26.79 -73.06 32.79
N GLU A 151 25.76 -73.66 33.39
CA GLU A 151 24.36 -73.39 33.06
C GLU A 151 23.96 -71.91 33.24
N LEU A 152 24.57 -71.22 34.20
CA LEU A 152 24.32 -69.80 34.49
C LEU A 152 24.81 -68.88 33.36
N ASP A 153 25.92 -69.21 32.70
CA ASP A 153 26.44 -68.47 31.54
C ASP A 153 25.45 -68.49 30.36
N PHE A 154 24.81 -69.64 30.14
CA PHE A 154 23.78 -69.78 29.10
C PHE A 154 22.45 -69.12 29.48
N GLU A 155 22.07 -69.13 30.76
CA GLU A 155 20.87 -68.38 31.22
C GLU A 155 21.03 -66.87 31.05
N LEU A 156 22.22 -66.33 31.33
CA LEU A 156 22.51 -64.92 31.08
C LEU A 156 22.42 -64.57 29.58
N LEU A 157 22.95 -65.44 28.71
CA LEU A 157 22.87 -65.27 27.26
C LEU A 157 21.40 -65.31 26.76
N LYS A 158 20.58 -66.21 27.30
CA LYS A 158 19.14 -66.28 26.97
C LYS A 158 18.40 -65.00 27.34
N LEU A 159 18.72 -64.40 28.49
CA LEU A 159 18.12 -63.13 28.93
C LEU A 159 18.50 -61.98 27.99
N GLU A 160 19.78 -61.87 27.60
CA GLU A 160 20.27 -60.85 26.67
C GLU A 160 19.61 -60.95 25.28
N VAL A 161 19.47 -62.18 24.74
CA VAL A 161 18.78 -62.44 23.47
C VAL A 161 17.29 -62.07 23.56
N LYS A 162 16.63 -62.41 24.66
CA LYS A 162 15.21 -62.09 24.88
C LYS A 162 14.99 -60.58 24.99
N GLU A 163 15.90 -59.86 25.64
CA GLU A 163 15.86 -58.40 25.69
C GLU A 163 16.02 -57.80 24.28
N MET A 164 16.98 -58.30 23.49
CA MET A 164 17.20 -57.87 22.10
C MET A 164 15.95 -58.07 21.23
N GLN A 165 15.29 -59.21 21.36
CA GLN A 165 14.05 -59.51 20.63
C GLN A 165 12.93 -58.51 20.98
N ARG A 166 12.78 -58.16 22.26
CA ARG A 166 11.79 -57.14 22.69
C ARG A 166 12.06 -55.80 22.04
N LEU A 167 13.34 -55.40 22.01
CA LEU A 167 13.79 -54.12 21.49
C LEU A 167 13.62 -54.02 19.97
N VAL A 168 13.89 -55.09 19.21
CA VAL A 168 13.63 -55.17 17.76
C VAL A 168 12.14 -55.07 17.45
N ASN A 169 11.30 -55.75 18.24
CA ASN A 169 9.84 -55.66 18.08
C ASN A 169 9.31 -54.24 18.30
N GLN A 170 9.84 -53.54 19.31
CA GLN A 170 9.49 -52.14 19.56
C GLN A 170 9.85 -51.25 18.36
N LEU A 171 11.09 -51.34 17.86
CA LEU A 171 11.54 -50.59 16.67
C LEU A 171 10.66 -50.86 15.45
N LYS A 172 10.30 -52.12 15.21
CA LYS A 172 9.44 -52.52 14.09
C LYS A 172 8.07 -51.84 14.14
N THR A 173 7.43 -51.79 15.31
CA THR A 173 6.10 -51.16 15.44
C THR A 173 6.13 -49.66 15.16
N THR A 174 7.15 -48.95 15.65
CA THR A 174 7.25 -47.50 15.47
C THR A 174 7.62 -47.13 14.03
N PHE A 175 8.50 -47.90 13.39
CA PHE A 175 8.88 -47.70 11.98
C PHE A 175 7.70 -47.86 11.01
N VAL A 176 6.82 -48.85 11.25
CA VAL A 176 5.61 -49.04 10.44
C VAL A 176 4.66 -47.84 10.57
N GLY A 177 4.50 -47.27 11.77
CA GLY A 177 3.69 -46.07 11.99
C GLY A 177 4.23 -44.85 11.23
N SER A 178 5.53 -44.56 11.34
CA SER A 178 6.15 -43.45 10.62
C SER A 178 6.10 -43.59 9.10
N ARG A 179 6.22 -44.82 8.57
CA ARG A 179 6.12 -45.07 7.12
C ARG A 179 4.76 -44.65 6.56
N VAL A 180 3.66 -45.01 7.24
CA VAL A 180 2.30 -44.66 6.79
C VAL A 180 2.10 -43.14 6.74
N ILE A 181 2.65 -42.41 7.72
CA ILE A 181 2.57 -40.95 7.76
C ILE A 181 3.40 -40.33 6.62
N ILE A 182 4.61 -40.84 6.35
CA ILE A 182 5.44 -40.36 5.24
C ILE A 182 4.76 -40.58 3.88
N ASP A 183 4.13 -41.74 3.68
CA ASP A 183 3.38 -42.05 2.45
C ASP A 183 2.19 -41.07 2.27
N GLN A 184 1.53 -40.67 3.37
CA GLN A 184 0.45 -39.68 3.37
C GLN A 184 0.98 -38.26 3.03
N LEU A 185 2.09 -37.85 3.65
CA LEU A 185 2.74 -36.57 3.36
C LEU A 185 3.10 -36.43 1.88
N GLU A 186 3.59 -37.50 1.24
CA GLU A 186 3.91 -37.50 -0.19
C GLU A 186 2.69 -37.18 -1.07
N ILE A 187 1.54 -37.77 -0.74
CA ILE A 187 0.28 -37.53 -1.47
C ILE A 187 -0.16 -36.07 -1.32
N GLU A 188 -0.05 -35.51 -0.11
CA GLU A 188 -0.45 -34.12 0.16
C GLU A 188 0.47 -33.11 -0.52
N ILE A 189 1.79 -33.34 -0.55
CA ILE A 189 2.75 -32.53 -1.32
C ILE A 189 2.41 -32.56 -2.81
N LYS A 190 2.02 -33.71 -3.35
CA LYS A 190 1.64 -33.85 -4.76
C LYS A 190 0.36 -33.05 -5.07
N ASN A 191 -0.63 -33.11 -4.20
CA ASN A 191 -1.86 -32.31 -4.33
C ASN A 191 -1.58 -30.80 -4.27
N MET A 192 -0.68 -30.39 -3.37
CA MET A 192 -0.22 -29.00 -3.25
C MET A 192 0.46 -28.53 -4.54
N THR A 193 1.30 -29.38 -5.14
CA THR A 193 1.97 -29.09 -6.41
C THR A 193 0.97 -28.85 -7.54
N LEU A 194 -0.11 -29.63 -7.62
CA LEU A 194 -1.18 -29.45 -8.60
C LEU A 194 -1.94 -28.14 -8.38
N LEU A 195 -2.24 -27.77 -7.13
CA LEU A 195 -2.92 -26.51 -6.81
C LEU A 195 -2.07 -25.29 -7.18
N VAL A 196 -0.76 -25.35 -6.93
CA VAL A 196 0.20 -24.29 -7.33
C VAL A 196 0.24 -24.15 -8.86
N GLN A 197 0.25 -25.25 -9.61
CA GLN A 197 0.22 -25.22 -11.08
C GLN A 197 -1.09 -24.64 -11.62
N GLU A 198 -2.22 -24.93 -10.99
CA GLU A 198 -3.52 -24.36 -11.34
C GLU A 198 -3.52 -22.83 -11.13
N LEU A 199 -3.01 -22.37 -9.98
CA LEU A 199 -2.87 -20.95 -9.65
C LEU A 199 -1.92 -20.22 -10.62
N GLU A 200 -0.79 -20.84 -11.01
CA GLU A 200 0.16 -20.28 -11.98
C GLU A 200 -0.46 -20.13 -13.39
N SER A 201 -1.29 -21.09 -13.79
CA SER A 201 -2.00 -21.06 -15.08
C SER A 201 -3.03 -19.91 -15.14
N LEU A 202 -3.76 -19.68 -14.03
CA LEU A 202 -4.70 -18.57 -13.90
C LEU A 202 -4.00 -17.21 -14.01
N ASP A 203 -2.83 -17.05 -13.37
CA ASP A 203 -2.04 -15.82 -13.44
C ASP A 203 -1.47 -15.54 -14.84
N LYS A 204 -0.90 -16.56 -15.51
CA LYS A 204 -0.35 -16.41 -16.88
C LYS A 204 -1.41 -15.97 -17.90
N ASN A 205 -2.60 -16.56 -17.84
CA ASN A 205 -3.69 -16.23 -18.77
C ASN A 205 -4.24 -14.81 -18.52
N ASN A 206 -4.32 -14.39 -17.25
CA ASN A 206 -4.75 -13.03 -16.90
C ASN A 206 -3.69 -11.98 -17.30
N ILE A 207 -2.40 -12.23 -17.05
CA ILE A 207 -1.32 -11.29 -17.42
C ILE A 207 -1.20 -11.11 -18.93
N LEU A 208 -1.32 -12.18 -19.71
CA LEU A 208 -1.28 -12.09 -21.18
C LEU A 208 -2.50 -11.33 -21.73
N THR A 209 -3.67 -11.51 -21.13
CA THR A 209 -4.89 -10.80 -21.49
C THR A 209 -4.79 -9.30 -21.17
N ILE A 210 -4.35 -8.96 -19.95
CA ILE A 210 -4.09 -7.57 -19.54
C ILE A 210 -3.06 -6.91 -20.45
N ARG A 211 -1.99 -7.61 -20.84
CA ARG A 211 -0.99 -7.07 -21.78
C ARG A 211 -1.57 -6.77 -23.17
N ARG A 212 -2.46 -7.63 -23.67
CA ARG A 212 -3.15 -7.42 -24.95
C ARG A 212 -4.11 -6.23 -24.87
N GLU A 213 -4.84 -6.08 -23.76
CA GLU A 213 -5.71 -4.93 -23.52
C GLU A 213 -4.93 -3.63 -23.38
N ILE A 214 -3.82 -3.62 -22.64
CA ILE A 214 -2.93 -2.46 -22.55
C ILE A 214 -2.40 -2.08 -23.95
N ALA A 215 -2.04 -3.06 -24.78
CA ALA A 215 -1.59 -2.80 -26.16
C ALA A 215 -2.72 -2.23 -27.03
N ALA A 216 -3.93 -2.77 -26.93
CA ALA A 216 -5.10 -2.28 -27.67
C ALA A 216 -5.49 -0.85 -27.22
N LEU A 217 -5.51 -0.58 -25.92
CA LEU A 217 -5.76 0.74 -25.34
C LEU A 217 -4.70 1.75 -25.77
N LYS A 218 -3.41 1.37 -25.78
CA LYS A 218 -2.33 2.24 -26.27
C LYS A 218 -2.49 2.60 -27.75
N ASN A 219 -2.87 1.64 -28.60
CA ASN A 219 -3.11 1.92 -30.01
C ASN A 219 -4.31 2.85 -30.22
N ARG A 220 -5.42 2.61 -29.51
CA ARG A 220 -6.60 3.49 -29.57
C ARG A 220 -6.35 4.89 -29.01
N LEU A 221 -5.52 4.99 -27.96
CA LEU A 221 -5.07 6.28 -27.42
C LEU A 221 -4.26 7.04 -28.47
N LYS A 222 -3.31 6.36 -29.13
CA LYS A 222 -2.51 6.96 -30.21
C LYS A 222 -3.38 7.44 -31.38
N GLU A 223 -4.37 6.63 -31.80
CA GLU A 223 -5.34 7.02 -32.84
C GLU A 223 -6.18 8.23 -32.41
N CYS A 224 -6.57 8.31 -31.14
CA CYS A 224 -7.31 9.44 -30.57
C CYS A 224 -6.45 10.71 -30.46
N GLU A 225 -5.18 10.58 -30.06
CA GLU A 225 -4.23 11.71 -30.01
C GLU A 225 -3.91 12.23 -31.42
N GLU A 226 -3.81 11.34 -32.41
CA GLU A 226 -3.60 11.71 -33.81
C GLU A 226 -4.81 12.41 -34.42
N SER A 227 -6.04 12.04 -34.03
CA SER A 227 -7.26 12.73 -34.47
C SER A 227 -7.52 14.05 -33.74
N ASN A 228 -7.14 14.18 -32.46
CA ASN A 228 -7.24 15.45 -31.72
C ASN A 228 -6.25 16.53 -32.18
N LYS A 229 -5.16 16.16 -32.87
CA LYS A 229 -4.24 17.13 -33.48
C LYS A 229 -4.88 18.00 -34.56
N GLN A 230 -6.09 17.68 -35.03
CA GLN A 230 -6.85 18.52 -35.95
C GLN A 230 -7.81 19.51 -35.26
N ASN A 231 -8.04 19.41 -33.94
CA ASN A 231 -8.99 20.28 -33.22
C ASN A 231 -8.44 20.98 -31.96
N ASP A 232 -7.24 20.65 -31.47
CA ASP A 232 -6.70 21.28 -30.27
C ASP A 232 -5.75 22.45 -30.63
N LEU A 233 -6.32 23.65 -30.76
CA LEU A 233 -5.62 24.88 -30.37
C LEU A 233 -5.55 24.95 -28.82
N VAL A 234 -5.02 23.93 -28.16
CA VAL A 234 -4.60 24.05 -26.76
C VAL A 234 -3.35 24.92 -26.81
N GLN A 235 -3.54 26.21 -26.59
CA GLN A 235 -2.44 27.16 -26.46
C GLN A 235 -1.60 26.74 -25.25
N ASN A 236 -0.45 26.11 -25.53
CA ASN A 236 0.57 25.85 -24.53
C ASN A 236 1.12 27.20 -24.05
N PHE A 237 0.62 27.68 -22.91
CA PHE A 237 1.25 28.81 -22.23
C PHE A 237 2.62 28.36 -21.73
N PRO A 238 3.67 29.17 -21.93
CA PRO A 238 4.97 28.83 -21.38
C PRO A 238 4.86 28.72 -19.84
N PRO A 239 5.52 27.72 -19.23
CA PRO A 239 5.60 27.57 -17.78
C PRO A 239 5.90 28.88 -17.05
N GLY A 240 5.12 29.19 -16.02
CA GLY A 240 5.28 30.41 -15.23
C GLY A 240 4.83 31.72 -15.91
N SER A 241 4.06 31.66 -17.00
CA SER A 241 3.50 32.85 -17.66
C SER A 241 2.11 33.22 -17.15
N CYS A 242 1.92 34.50 -16.85
CA CYS A 242 0.63 35.09 -16.47
C CYS A 242 -0.09 35.82 -17.61
N ASN A 243 0.30 35.58 -18.87
CA ASN A 243 -0.33 36.20 -20.04
C ASN A 243 -1.65 35.50 -20.41
N HIS A 244 -2.57 35.40 -19.46
CA HIS A 244 -3.88 34.78 -19.62
C HIS A 244 -4.93 35.43 -18.71
N SER A 245 -6.20 35.32 -19.08
CA SER A 245 -7.35 35.90 -18.37
C SER A 245 -7.78 35.12 -17.11
N GLY A 246 -6.94 34.20 -16.62
CA GLY A 246 -7.19 33.35 -15.46
C GLY A 246 -7.67 31.94 -15.82
N VAL A 247 -7.90 31.13 -14.78
CA VAL A 247 -8.38 29.74 -14.92
C VAL A 247 -9.79 29.72 -15.49
N VAL A 248 -9.98 28.99 -16.59
CA VAL A 248 -11.29 28.82 -17.25
C VAL A 248 -11.83 27.40 -17.18
N ASN A 249 -10.97 26.40 -17.02
CA ASN A 249 -11.38 25.01 -16.91
C ASN A 249 -10.35 24.18 -16.12
N ILE A 250 -10.78 23.00 -15.67
CA ILE A 250 -9.97 22.02 -14.95
C ILE A 250 -10.20 20.63 -15.53
N SER A 251 -9.13 19.82 -15.66
CA SER A 251 -9.25 18.46 -16.20
C SER A 251 -9.90 17.49 -15.22
N LYS A 252 -10.18 16.26 -15.69
CA LYS A 252 -10.55 15.15 -14.80
C LYS A 252 -9.36 14.77 -13.91
N PRO A 253 -9.61 14.31 -12.67
CA PRO A 253 -8.54 13.95 -11.76
C PRO A 253 -7.66 12.82 -12.29
N SER A 254 -6.34 13.01 -12.25
CA SER A 254 -5.36 11.94 -12.41
C SER A 254 -4.92 11.43 -11.04
N ILE A 255 -5.31 10.20 -10.70
CA ILE A 255 -4.90 9.54 -9.45
C ILE A 255 -3.48 9.02 -9.63
N ILE A 256 -2.54 9.52 -8.82
CA ILE A 256 -1.13 9.14 -8.89
C ILE A 256 -0.89 7.88 -8.06
N GLN A 257 -1.17 7.94 -6.75
CA GLN A 257 -1.05 6.80 -5.83
C GLN A 257 -1.62 7.15 -4.44
N LEU A 258 -1.68 6.14 -3.56
CA LEU A 258 -1.90 6.35 -2.12
C LEU A 258 -0.60 6.90 -1.48
N ASN A 259 -0.75 7.78 -0.50
CA ASN A 259 0.38 8.25 0.31
C ASN A 259 1.14 7.08 0.96
N TRP A 260 2.44 7.26 1.18
CA TRP A 260 3.32 6.19 1.64
C TRP A 260 3.07 5.72 3.07
N ARG A 261 2.32 6.47 3.89
CA ARG A 261 1.94 6.07 5.24
C ARG A 261 0.66 5.24 5.28
N GLY A 262 -0.07 5.18 4.18
CA GLY A 262 -1.26 4.35 4.02
C GLY A 262 -2.58 5.07 4.28
N PHE A 263 -3.68 4.32 4.22
CA PHE A 263 -5.04 4.85 4.17
C PHE A 263 -5.48 5.60 5.44
N SER A 264 -4.90 5.27 6.60
CA SER A 264 -5.22 5.94 7.87
C SER A 264 -4.76 7.40 7.91
N TYR A 265 -3.81 7.79 7.06
CA TYR A 265 -3.23 9.13 7.00
C TYR A 265 -3.98 10.00 5.98
N LYS A 266 -5.22 10.33 6.35
CA LYS A 266 -6.20 10.97 5.47
C LYS A 266 -5.90 12.44 5.16
N TYR A 267 -5.18 13.13 6.01
CA TYR A 267 -4.90 14.55 5.87
C TYR A 267 -3.43 14.76 5.51
N GLY A 268 -3.13 15.82 4.78
CA GLY A 268 -1.79 16.07 4.29
C GLY A 268 -1.78 16.97 3.07
N ALA A 269 -0.58 17.27 2.61
CA ALA A 269 -0.35 17.96 1.36
C ALA A 269 0.75 17.28 0.58
N TRP A 270 0.77 17.54 -0.71
CA TRP A 270 1.82 17.08 -1.59
C TRP A 270 1.95 18.02 -2.77
N GLY A 271 3.07 17.93 -3.46
CA GLY A 271 3.30 18.76 -4.61
C GLY A 271 4.65 18.53 -5.25
N LYS A 272 5.01 19.48 -6.09
CA LYS A 272 6.32 19.59 -6.74
C LYS A 272 6.93 20.94 -6.36
N ASP A 273 8.21 20.97 -6.06
CA ASP A 273 8.96 22.20 -5.80
C ASP A 273 8.94 23.08 -7.06
N TYR A 274 8.74 24.38 -6.86
CA TYR A 274 8.86 25.39 -7.89
C TYR A 274 10.09 26.26 -7.64
N SER A 275 10.94 26.39 -8.65
CA SER A 275 12.12 27.26 -8.62
C SER A 275 12.32 27.89 -9.99
N PRO A 276 12.06 29.20 -10.17
CA PRO A 276 12.26 29.89 -11.43
C PRO A 276 13.71 29.83 -11.93
N LEU A 277 14.68 29.74 -11.02
CA LEU A 277 16.12 29.69 -11.33
C LEU A 277 16.58 28.31 -11.80
N THR A 278 15.83 27.25 -11.48
CA THR A 278 16.20 25.87 -11.78
C THR A 278 14.97 25.05 -12.20
N PRO A 279 14.30 25.40 -13.31
CA PRO A 279 13.04 24.76 -13.73
C PRO A 279 13.23 23.28 -14.11
N GLU A 280 14.42 22.90 -14.58
CA GLU A 280 14.77 21.52 -14.93
C GLU A 280 14.85 20.59 -13.70
N LYS A 281 15.14 21.16 -12.52
CA LYS A 281 15.31 20.39 -11.29
C LYS A 281 13.94 20.01 -10.75
N THR A 282 13.61 18.73 -10.87
CA THR A 282 12.37 18.18 -10.33
C THR A 282 12.56 17.67 -8.89
N LEU A 283 11.63 18.03 -8.01
CA LEU A 283 11.56 17.51 -6.65
C LEU A 283 10.09 17.41 -6.25
N TYR A 284 9.59 16.19 -6.03
CA TYR A 284 8.27 15.96 -5.47
C TYR A 284 8.37 15.82 -3.95
N TRP A 285 7.34 16.26 -3.26
CA TRP A 285 7.23 16.17 -1.81
C TRP A 285 5.85 15.66 -1.42
N VAL A 286 5.81 14.83 -0.39
CA VAL A 286 4.56 14.26 0.18
C VAL A 286 4.63 14.38 1.70
N ALA A 287 3.70 15.13 2.28
CA ALA A 287 3.68 15.54 3.68
C ALA A 287 2.33 15.14 4.32
N PRO A 288 2.11 13.83 4.60
CA PRO A 288 0.93 13.38 5.33
C PRO A 288 0.98 13.84 6.79
N LEU A 289 -0.15 14.31 7.31
CA LEU A 289 -0.33 14.59 8.74
C LEU A 289 -0.48 13.28 9.51
N ASN A 290 -0.21 13.31 10.81
CA ASN A 290 -0.56 12.22 11.70
C ASN A 290 -2.07 11.95 11.70
N THR A 291 -2.47 10.78 12.21
CA THR A 291 -3.86 10.31 12.20
C THR A 291 -4.82 11.19 13.01
N ASP A 292 -4.29 12.11 13.82
CA ASP A 292 -5.03 13.16 14.54
C ASP A 292 -5.46 14.35 13.65
N ALA A 293 -5.09 14.33 12.36
CA ALA A 293 -5.34 15.39 11.40
C ALA A 293 -4.72 16.75 11.75
N ARG A 294 -3.77 16.78 12.68
CA ARG A 294 -3.19 18.04 13.21
C ARG A 294 -1.70 18.12 12.95
N TYR A 295 -0.95 17.11 13.38
CA TYR A 295 0.50 17.24 13.49
C TYR A 295 1.20 16.84 12.19
N LEU A 296 1.94 17.77 11.59
CA LEU A 296 2.85 17.47 10.48
C LEU A 296 4.20 17.08 11.06
N GLU A 297 4.52 15.79 10.98
CA GLU A 297 5.74 15.24 11.56
C GLU A 297 6.73 14.70 10.54
N TYR A 298 6.24 14.09 9.45
CA TYR A 298 7.10 13.46 8.46
C TYR A 298 6.73 13.91 7.07
N TYR A 299 7.75 14.12 6.24
CA TYR A 299 7.58 14.32 4.81
C TYR A 299 8.63 13.54 4.04
N ARG A 300 8.27 13.15 2.82
CA ARG A 300 9.11 12.36 1.92
C ARG A 300 9.36 13.14 0.65
N LEU A 301 10.61 13.16 0.20
CA LEU A 301 11.04 13.80 -1.05
C LEU A 301 11.41 12.76 -2.10
N HIS A 302 11.10 13.04 -3.36
CA HIS A 302 11.45 12.23 -4.53
C HIS A 302 12.06 13.10 -5.62
N ASN A 303 13.18 12.67 -6.20
CA ASN A 303 13.90 13.47 -7.22
C ASN A 303 13.30 13.34 -8.62
N SER A 304 12.39 12.39 -8.83
CA SER A 304 11.72 12.18 -10.11
C SER A 304 10.30 11.65 -9.91
N LYS A 305 9.49 11.72 -10.98
CA LYS A 305 8.13 11.14 -10.97
C LYS A 305 8.18 9.60 -10.86
N ASP A 306 9.18 8.98 -11.49
CA ASP A 306 9.38 7.53 -11.42
C ASP A 306 9.78 7.09 -10.01
N ASP A 307 10.63 7.86 -9.31
CA ASP A 307 10.97 7.61 -7.91
C ASP A 307 9.73 7.69 -7.01
N LEU A 308 8.85 8.66 -7.27
CA LEU A 308 7.56 8.80 -6.57
C LEU A 308 6.67 7.58 -6.80
N LEU A 309 6.41 7.23 -8.06
CA LEU A 309 5.48 6.15 -8.46
C LEU A 309 5.96 4.75 -8.07
N LEU A 310 7.28 4.53 -8.04
CA LEU A 310 7.88 3.23 -7.72
C LEU A 310 8.39 3.15 -6.28
N PHE A 311 8.16 4.19 -5.48
CA PHE A 311 8.72 4.36 -4.13
C PHE A 311 10.24 4.12 -4.06
N LYS A 312 10.98 4.56 -5.08
CA LYS A 312 12.44 4.40 -5.17
C LYS A 312 13.16 5.62 -4.62
N ASN A 313 14.32 5.38 -4.01
CA ASN A 313 15.24 6.38 -3.48
C ASN A 313 14.58 7.54 -2.70
N PRO A 314 13.60 7.27 -1.81
CA PRO A 314 12.95 8.34 -1.06
C PRO A 314 13.94 8.99 -0.08
N ARG A 315 13.78 10.29 0.15
CA ARG A 315 14.43 10.99 1.26
C ARG A 315 13.39 11.33 2.31
N ASP A 316 13.45 10.59 3.42
CA ASP A 316 12.55 10.77 4.56
C ASP A 316 13.11 11.78 5.54
N ASN A 317 12.28 12.74 5.90
CA ASN A 317 12.62 13.79 6.85
C ASN A 317 11.55 13.87 7.92
N ARG A 318 11.99 14.27 9.12
CA ARG A 318 11.14 14.48 10.28
C ARG A 318 11.24 15.92 10.75
N ILE A 319 10.10 16.53 11.03
CA ILE A 319 9.96 17.83 11.69
C ILE A 319 9.03 17.65 12.90
N THR A 320 9.18 18.44 13.96
CA THR A 320 8.43 18.26 15.22
C THR A 320 7.63 19.49 15.62
N TYR A 321 7.24 20.29 14.64
CA TYR A 321 6.68 21.61 14.88
C TYR A 321 5.65 22.06 13.84
N GLY A 322 5.22 21.21 12.89
CA GLY A 322 4.22 21.58 11.89
C GLY A 322 2.78 21.32 12.34
N GLU A 323 1.84 22.16 11.91
CA GLU A 323 0.40 22.01 12.14
C GLU A 323 -0.38 22.21 10.84
N GLY A 324 -1.38 21.35 10.63
CA GLY A 324 -2.26 21.39 9.47
C GLY A 324 -1.57 21.04 8.16
N SER A 325 -2.38 20.90 7.11
CA SER A 325 -1.93 20.52 5.76
C SER A 325 -1.58 21.70 4.87
N GLY A 326 -1.66 22.94 5.37
CA GLY A 326 -1.39 24.19 4.63
C GLY A 326 0.09 24.44 4.32
N THR A 327 0.82 23.41 3.91
CA THR A 327 2.26 23.45 3.60
C THR A 327 2.49 23.64 2.11
N ALA A 328 3.51 24.41 1.75
CA ALA A 328 3.97 24.57 0.37
C ALA A 328 5.50 24.46 0.26
N VAL A 329 6.02 24.16 -0.92
CA VAL A 329 7.46 24.09 -1.20
C VAL A 329 7.83 25.03 -2.33
N TYR A 330 8.80 25.89 -2.08
CA TYR A 330 9.31 26.88 -3.04
C TYR A 330 10.81 27.09 -2.85
N LYS A 331 11.57 27.07 -3.95
CA LYS A 331 13.03 27.23 -3.98
C LYS A 331 13.74 26.30 -2.97
N ASN A 332 13.47 24.99 -3.03
CA ASN A 332 14.09 23.97 -2.16
C ASN A 332 13.88 24.25 -0.65
N SER A 333 12.81 24.95 -0.30
CA SER A 333 12.42 25.22 1.09
C SER A 333 10.95 24.88 1.27
N MET A 334 10.62 24.21 2.37
CA MET A 334 9.25 23.93 2.78
C MET A 334 8.80 25.02 3.76
N TYR A 335 7.63 25.59 3.50
CA TYR A 335 7.02 26.59 4.36
C TYR A 335 5.86 25.94 5.09
N ILE A 336 5.81 26.11 6.40
CA ILE A 336 4.83 25.45 7.26
C ILE A 336 4.21 26.43 8.26
N HIS A 337 3.02 26.08 8.74
CA HIS A 337 2.43 26.66 9.94
C HIS A 337 3.00 25.97 11.19
N MET A 338 3.48 26.76 12.16
CA MET A 338 4.08 26.27 13.39
C MET A 338 3.03 25.90 14.44
N TYR A 339 3.19 24.71 15.02
CA TYR A 339 2.26 24.08 15.95
C TYR A 339 1.77 24.98 17.08
N SER A 340 0.45 25.06 17.24
CA SER A 340 -0.24 25.82 18.29
C SER A 340 0.24 27.28 18.41
N SER A 341 0.58 27.90 17.28
CA SER A 341 1.03 29.29 17.21
C SER A 341 0.47 29.99 15.97
N ARG A 342 0.72 31.29 15.85
CA ARG A 342 0.47 32.04 14.61
C ARG A 342 1.74 32.23 13.77
N ASP A 343 2.79 31.47 14.08
CA ASP A 343 4.06 31.60 13.39
C ASP A 343 4.08 30.72 12.15
N ILE A 344 4.76 31.21 11.13
CA ILE A 344 5.16 30.44 9.95
C ILE A 344 6.66 30.23 9.97
N ALA A 345 7.12 29.13 9.39
CA ALA A 345 8.53 28.78 9.34
C ALA A 345 8.97 28.33 7.96
N LYS A 346 10.22 28.65 7.62
CA LYS A 346 10.93 28.19 6.44
C LYS A 346 11.89 27.08 6.85
N VAL A 347 11.66 25.88 6.33
CA VAL A 347 12.49 24.69 6.53
C VAL A 347 13.33 24.47 5.28
N ASN A 348 14.65 24.44 5.42
CA ASN A 348 15.55 24.13 4.32
C ASN A 348 15.51 22.61 4.05
N LEU A 349 15.11 22.20 2.84
CA LEU A 349 14.92 20.78 2.50
C LEU A 349 16.21 19.97 2.39
N THR A 350 17.36 20.63 2.24
CA THR A 350 18.66 19.96 2.16
C THR A 350 19.20 19.62 3.55
N THR A 351 19.05 20.54 4.50
CA THR A 351 19.55 20.38 5.88
C THR A 351 18.48 19.87 6.85
N ASN A 352 17.20 19.91 6.47
CA ASN A 352 16.05 19.63 7.31
C ASN A 352 16.04 20.46 8.60
N THR A 353 16.32 21.78 8.47
CA THR A 353 16.36 22.71 9.60
C THR A 353 15.48 23.94 9.36
N VAL A 354 14.90 24.47 10.43
CA VAL A 354 14.22 25.78 10.38
C VAL A 354 15.29 26.86 10.22
N VAL A 355 15.24 27.59 9.11
CA VAL A 355 16.17 28.69 8.83
C VAL A 355 15.57 30.05 9.17
N VAL A 356 14.24 30.19 9.10
CA VAL A 356 13.51 31.41 9.44
C VAL A 356 12.19 31.05 10.09
N ARG A 357 11.84 31.78 11.15
CA ARG A 357 10.53 31.73 11.82
C ARG A 357 10.02 33.16 11.95
N LYS A 358 8.76 33.39 11.61
CA LYS A 358 8.14 34.73 11.70
C LYS A 358 6.69 34.60 12.16
N THR A 359 6.29 35.49 13.04
CA THR A 359 4.90 35.63 13.48
C THR A 359 4.08 36.30 12.40
N LEU A 360 2.97 35.66 11.99
CA LEU A 360 2.02 36.25 11.06
C LEU A 360 1.10 37.23 11.82
N PRO A 361 1.09 38.53 11.48
CA PRO A 361 0.33 39.52 12.23
C PRO A 361 -1.17 39.21 12.24
N ASN A 362 -1.77 39.24 13.44
CA ASN A 362 -3.22 39.09 13.67
C ASN A 362 -3.87 37.79 13.17
N ALA A 363 -3.10 36.83 12.65
CA ALA A 363 -3.62 35.56 12.18
C ALA A 363 -4.28 34.79 13.33
N ALA A 364 -5.50 34.33 13.08
CA ALA A 364 -6.14 33.34 13.92
C ALA A 364 -5.47 31.99 13.71
N TYR A 365 -5.47 31.16 14.74
CA TYR A 365 -4.83 29.85 14.76
C TYR A 365 -5.53 28.96 15.79
N ASN A 366 -5.11 27.69 15.88
CA ASN A 366 -5.65 26.70 16.82
C ASN A 366 -7.13 26.35 16.52
N ASN A 367 -7.40 26.06 15.25
CA ASN A 367 -8.68 25.66 14.66
C ASN A 367 -9.79 26.71 14.81
N ARG A 368 -9.43 28.00 14.77
CA ARG A 368 -10.35 29.12 14.94
C ARG A 368 -11.11 29.43 13.65
N PHE A 369 -10.42 29.43 12.50
CA PHE A 369 -10.97 29.69 11.17
C PHE A 369 -10.35 28.74 10.13
N SER A 370 -10.50 27.43 10.35
CA SER A 370 -10.11 26.40 9.38
C SER A 370 -11.10 26.31 8.22
N TYR A 371 -10.70 25.67 7.12
CA TYR A 371 -11.58 25.42 5.98
C TYR A 371 -12.73 24.46 6.32
N ALA A 372 -13.73 24.41 5.46
CA ALA A 372 -14.90 23.55 5.62
C ALA A 372 -14.52 22.06 5.61
N GLY A 373 -14.86 21.35 6.70
CA GLY A 373 -14.71 19.89 6.77
C GLY A 373 -13.30 19.39 7.14
N VAL A 374 -12.32 20.28 7.29
CA VAL A 374 -10.94 19.99 7.71
C VAL A 374 -10.57 20.83 8.92
N ASN A 375 -9.82 20.24 9.86
CA ASN A 375 -9.40 20.92 11.09
C ASN A 375 -7.95 21.35 11.00
N TRP A 376 -7.57 22.37 11.78
CA TRP A 376 -6.20 22.86 11.94
C TRP A 376 -5.58 23.44 10.66
N GLU A 377 -6.39 23.83 9.69
CA GLU A 377 -5.96 24.50 8.46
C GLU A 377 -6.28 26.01 8.55
N ASP A 378 -5.94 26.66 9.66
CA ASP A 378 -6.16 28.11 9.82
C ASP A 378 -5.25 28.94 8.91
N ILE A 379 -4.03 28.46 8.70
CA ILE A 379 -2.97 29.09 7.92
C ILE A 379 -2.59 28.15 6.78
N ASP A 380 -2.66 28.65 5.55
CA ASP A 380 -2.45 27.89 4.33
C ASP A 380 -1.46 28.62 3.42
N LEU A 381 -0.32 27.99 3.15
CA LEU A 381 0.75 28.57 2.35
C LEU A 381 0.59 28.15 0.89
N ALA A 382 0.78 29.11 -0.01
CA ALA A 382 0.60 28.90 -1.44
C ALA A 382 1.76 29.52 -2.23
N VAL A 383 1.96 29.02 -3.44
CA VAL A 383 3.01 29.47 -4.35
C VAL A 383 2.40 29.68 -5.72
N ASP A 384 2.70 30.81 -6.33
CA ASP A 384 2.32 31.11 -7.70
C ASP A 384 3.55 31.66 -8.49
N GLU A 385 3.32 32.11 -9.71
CA GLU A 385 4.32 32.74 -10.58
C GLU A 385 5.04 33.94 -9.92
N SER A 386 4.33 34.63 -9.04
CA SER A 386 4.78 35.89 -8.44
C SER A 386 5.46 35.69 -7.07
N GLY A 387 5.43 34.48 -6.50
CA GLY A 387 6.18 34.09 -5.32
C GLY A 387 5.37 33.36 -4.25
N LEU A 388 5.71 33.63 -3.00
CA LEU A 388 5.14 32.97 -1.82
C LEU A 388 3.98 33.77 -1.23
N TRP A 389 2.92 33.07 -0.87
CA TRP A 389 1.69 33.63 -0.30
C TRP A 389 1.26 32.87 0.94
N VAL A 390 0.43 33.52 1.75
CA VAL A 390 -0.29 32.90 2.85
C VAL A 390 -1.76 33.31 2.84
N ILE A 391 -2.63 32.34 3.03
CA ILE A 391 -4.09 32.43 3.08
C ILE A 391 -4.50 32.09 4.51
N TYR A 392 -5.18 33.01 5.18
CA TYR A 392 -5.54 32.86 6.59
C TYR A 392 -6.80 33.68 6.90
N ALA A 393 -7.18 33.79 8.17
CA ALA A 393 -8.22 34.71 8.61
C ALA A 393 -7.83 35.37 9.94
N THR A 394 -8.52 36.46 10.29
CA THR A 394 -8.28 37.22 11.51
C THR A 394 -9.61 37.48 12.23
N GLU A 395 -9.57 37.80 13.53
CA GLU A 395 -10.78 38.24 14.25
C GLU A 395 -11.33 39.54 13.64
N ALA A 396 -10.45 40.46 13.22
CA ALA A 396 -10.84 41.72 12.58
C ALA A 396 -11.51 41.52 11.22
N SER A 397 -11.16 40.46 10.48
CA SER A 397 -11.84 40.07 9.25
C SER A 397 -13.12 39.27 9.49
N THR A 398 -13.50 39.04 10.75
CA THR A 398 -14.66 38.21 11.14
C THR A 398 -14.64 36.82 10.51
N GLY A 399 -13.44 36.25 10.31
CA GLY A 399 -13.25 34.95 9.68
C GLY A 399 -13.24 34.96 8.15
N ASN A 400 -13.34 36.12 7.49
CA ASN A 400 -13.12 36.22 6.06
C ASN A 400 -11.65 36.00 5.70
N ILE A 401 -11.42 35.44 4.52
CA ILE A 401 -10.10 35.14 3.99
C ILE A 401 -9.28 36.44 3.90
N VAL A 402 -8.06 36.36 4.42
CA VAL A 402 -7.00 37.34 4.29
C VAL A 402 -5.87 36.68 3.52
N ILE A 403 -5.40 37.36 2.49
CA ILE A 403 -4.28 36.92 1.65
C ILE A 403 -3.11 37.84 1.97
N SER A 404 -1.91 37.30 2.14
CA SER A 404 -0.70 38.12 2.27
C SER A 404 0.41 37.59 1.40
N LYS A 405 1.09 38.50 0.69
CA LYS A 405 2.29 38.19 -0.07
C LYS A 405 3.49 38.23 0.86
N LEU A 406 4.32 37.20 0.81
CA LEU A 406 5.46 37.04 1.71
C LEU A 406 6.77 37.22 0.96
N ASN A 407 7.75 37.80 1.64
CA ASN A 407 9.14 37.68 1.23
C ASN A 407 9.61 36.24 1.48
N ASP A 408 10.02 35.53 0.43
CA ASP A 408 10.41 34.11 0.52
C ASP A 408 11.73 33.89 1.29
N THR A 409 12.47 34.96 1.59
CA THR A 409 13.70 34.91 2.41
C THR A 409 13.44 35.25 3.86
N SER A 410 12.77 36.38 4.17
CA SER A 410 12.56 36.86 5.55
C SER A 410 11.23 36.46 6.18
N LEU A 411 10.29 35.92 5.38
CA LEU A 411 8.88 35.69 5.75
C LEU A 411 8.11 36.94 6.17
N GLU A 412 8.61 38.13 5.82
CA GLU A 412 7.91 39.37 6.09
C GLU A 412 6.72 39.56 5.15
N VAL A 413 5.63 40.08 5.71
CA VAL A 413 4.45 40.45 4.94
C VAL A 413 4.78 41.68 4.11
N LEU A 414 4.73 41.53 2.79
CA LEU A 414 4.95 42.60 1.83
C LEU A 414 3.65 43.40 1.62
N ASN A 415 2.55 42.68 1.43
CA ASN A 415 1.23 43.24 1.17
C ASN A 415 0.14 42.32 1.71
N THR A 416 -1.01 42.87 2.06
CA THR A 416 -2.16 42.15 2.61
C THR A 416 -3.45 42.61 1.95
N TRP A 417 -4.33 41.66 1.65
CA TRP A 417 -5.66 41.89 1.09
C TRP A 417 -6.69 41.15 1.92
N GLN A 418 -7.80 41.81 2.23
CA GLN A 418 -8.92 41.22 2.96
C GLN A 418 -10.08 41.03 1.99
N THR A 419 -10.59 39.80 1.91
CA THR A 419 -11.73 39.46 1.06
C THR A 419 -13.05 39.50 1.84
N LYS A 420 -14.18 39.30 1.16
CA LYS A 420 -15.50 39.08 1.79
C LYS A 420 -15.90 37.62 1.89
N GLN A 421 -15.03 36.69 1.49
CA GLN A 421 -15.33 35.27 1.50
C GLN A 421 -14.98 34.66 2.86
N TYR A 422 -15.99 34.12 3.56
CA TYR A 422 -15.82 33.44 4.84
C TYR A 422 -14.99 32.17 4.67
N LYS A 423 -13.86 32.06 5.37
CA LYS A 423 -12.90 30.94 5.20
C LYS A 423 -13.50 29.59 5.61
N PRO A 424 -14.25 29.47 6.73
CA PRO A 424 -14.87 28.20 7.11
C PRO A 424 -16.02 27.71 6.21
N SER A 425 -16.45 28.47 5.20
CA SER A 425 -17.38 27.98 4.17
C SER A 425 -16.69 27.53 2.88
N VAL A 426 -15.37 27.64 2.80
CA VAL A 426 -14.53 27.25 1.66
C VAL A 426 -13.90 25.91 1.95
N SER A 427 -13.92 24.96 1.01
CA SER A 427 -13.29 23.63 1.19
C SER A 427 -11.75 23.69 1.10
N ASN A 428 -11.22 24.50 0.19
CA ASN A 428 -9.78 24.80 0.06
C ASN A 428 -9.57 26.03 -0.85
N ALA A 429 -8.34 26.51 -1.00
CA ALA A 429 -8.05 27.61 -1.91
C ALA A 429 -6.62 27.51 -2.48
N PHE A 430 -6.38 28.18 -3.61
CA PHE A 430 -5.07 28.26 -4.24
C PHE A 430 -4.91 29.61 -4.95
N ILE A 431 -3.70 29.97 -5.33
CA ILE A 431 -3.40 31.24 -6.01
C ILE A 431 -2.73 30.94 -7.35
N VAL A 432 -3.18 31.61 -8.40
CA VAL A 432 -2.56 31.61 -9.74
C VAL A 432 -2.42 33.05 -10.20
N CYS A 433 -1.24 33.49 -10.58
CA CYS A 433 -0.99 34.85 -11.09
C CYS A 433 -1.55 36.00 -10.23
N GLY A 434 -1.47 35.86 -8.90
CA GLY A 434 -1.99 36.83 -7.94
C GLY A 434 -3.51 36.81 -7.78
N VAL A 435 -4.21 35.82 -8.34
CA VAL A 435 -5.65 35.63 -8.18
C VAL A 435 -5.89 34.45 -7.26
N LEU A 436 -6.58 34.68 -6.14
CA LEU A 436 -7.07 33.61 -5.28
C LEU A 436 -8.26 32.93 -5.94
N TYR A 437 -8.27 31.60 -5.92
CA TYR A 437 -9.39 30.75 -6.31
C TYR A 437 -9.81 29.92 -5.09
N ALA A 438 -11.08 29.98 -4.72
CA ALA A 438 -11.62 29.23 -3.59
C ALA A 438 -12.63 28.17 -4.05
N THR A 439 -12.56 26.99 -3.43
CA THR A 439 -13.41 25.84 -3.75
C THR A 439 -14.50 25.64 -2.70
N ARG A 440 -15.61 24.99 -3.07
CA ARG A 440 -16.63 24.50 -2.14
C ARG A 440 -17.12 23.12 -2.53
N ALA A 441 -17.55 22.34 -1.55
CA ALA A 441 -18.16 21.05 -1.81
C ALA A 441 -19.56 21.22 -2.43
N VAL A 442 -19.79 20.55 -3.56
CA VAL A 442 -21.12 20.42 -4.18
C VAL A 442 -21.79 19.14 -3.68
N ASN A 443 -21.03 18.04 -3.68
CA ASN A 443 -21.45 16.75 -3.16
C ASN A 443 -20.21 15.94 -2.71
N THR A 444 -20.40 14.65 -2.38
CA THR A 444 -19.32 13.78 -1.90
C THR A 444 -18.27 13.42 -2.96
N ARG A 445 -18.53 13.72 -4.24
CA ARG A 445 -17.66 13.40 -5.39
C ARG A 445 -17.28 14.61 -6.25
N GLN A 446 -17.79 15.80 -5.94
CA GLN A 446 -17.51 17.02 -6.69
C GLN A 446 -17.37 18.23 -5.77
N ASP A 447 -16.35 19.02 -6.05
CA ASP A 447 -16.19 20.40 -5.61
C ASP A 447 -16.43 21.35 -6.79
N GLU A 448 -16.55 22.63 -6.49
CA GLU A 448 -16.66 23.71 -7.47
C GLU A 448 -15.70 24.83 -7.09
N ILE A 449 -14.91 25.31 -8.07
CA ILE A 449 -14.22 26.59 -7.96
C ILE A 449 -15.28 27.67 -8.17
N PHE A 450 -15.62 28.40 -7.11
CA PHE A 450 -16.82 29.24 -7.08
C PHE A 450 -16.55 30.72 -6.85
N TYR A 451 -15.36 31.06 -6.32
CA TYR A 451 -15.02 32.40 -5.90
C TYR A 451 -13.60 32.76 -6.31
N THR A 452 -13.40 34.01 -6.73
CA THR A 452 -12.09 34.57 -7.02
C THR A 452 -11.85 35.91 -6.35
N TYR A 453 -10.58 36.21 -6.05
CA TYR A 453 -10.14 37.53 -5.61
C TYR A 453 -8.84 37.88 -6.34
N ASP A 454 -8.86 38.93 -7.17
CA ASP A 454 -7.68 39.41 -7.88
C ASP A 454 -6.93 40.44 -7.03
N THR A 455 -5.72 40.10 -6.60
CA THR A 455 -4.90 40.99 -5.75
C THR A 455 -4.34 42.20 -6.51
N ASN A 456 -4.29 42.16 -7.84
CA ASN A 456 -3.81 43.25 -8.68
C ASN A 456 -4.86 44.37 -8.80
N THR A 457 -6.13 43.99 -8.89
CA THR A 457 -7.26 44.94 -9.09
C THR A 457 -8.10 45.15 -7.82
N GLY A 458 -7.96 44.27 -6.83
CA GLY A 458 -8.81 44.24 -5.62
C GLY A 458 -10.25 43.80 -5.91
N GLN A 459 -10.52 43.22 -7.07
CA GLN A 459 -11.87 42.80 -7.47
C GLN A 459 -12.16 41.37 -7.03
N GLU A 460 -13.39 41.17 -6.55
CA GLU A 460 -13.93 39.86 -6.23
C GLU A 460 -14.78 39.36 -7.40
N GLY A 461 -14.67 38.06 -7.70
CA GLY A 461 -15.42 37.42 -8.76
C GLY A 461 -16.16 36.18 -8.28
N ARG A 462 -17.16 35.77 -9.06
CA ARG A 462 -17.83 34.47 -8.93
C ARG A 462 -17.65 33.71 -10.22
N MET A 463 -17.46 32.41 -10.11
CA MET A 463 -17.37 31.49 -11.24
C MET A 463 -17.98 30.15 -10.88
N SER A 464 -17.99 29.22 -11.82
CA SER A 464 -18.51 27.88 -11.64
C SER A 464 -17.69 26.93 -12.50
N ILE A 465 -16.65 26.34 -11.90
CA ILE A 465 -15.85 25.29 -12.54
C ILE A 465 -15.96 24.04 -11.68
N LEU A 466 -16.63 23.01 -12.18
CA LEU A 466 -16.79 21.75 -11.47
C LEU A 466 -15.48 20.96 -11.46
N MET A 467 -15.13 20.43 -10.29
CA MET A 467 -13.91 19.70 -10.01
C MET A 467 -14.28 18.34 -9.39
N ASP A 468 -14.17 17.27 -10.16
CA ASP A 468 -14.42 15.91 -9.66
C ASP A 468 -13.34 15.50 -8.65
N LYS A 469 -13.72 14.82 -7.57
CA LYS A 469 -12.83 14.30 -6.53
C LYS A 469 -13.14 12.82 -6.25
N MET A 470 -12.14 12.08 -5.80
CA MET A 470 -12.29 10.65 -5.52
C MET A 470 -13.03 10.43 -4.21
N LEU A 471 -12.69 11.17 -3.16
CA LEU A 471 -13.25 11.05 -1.81
C LEU A 471 -13.79 12.41 -1.34
N GLU A 472 -14.51 12.41 -0.22
CA GLU A 472 -15.36 13.53 0.17
C GLU A 472 -14.58 14.81 0.48
N LYS A 473 -13.39 14.70 1.07
CA LYS A 473 -12.66 15.86 1.59
C LYS A 473 -11.37 16.13 0.83
N LEU A 474 -11.22 17.35 0.33
CA LEU A 474 -9.94 17.87 -0.12
C LEU A 474 -9.21 18.39 1.11
N THR A 475 -8.04 17.81 1.41
CA THR A 475 -7.27 18.17 2.61
C THR A 475 -6.02 18.96 2.27
N GLY A 476 -5.87 19.39 1.02
CA GLY A 476 -4.75 20.20 0.57
C GLY A 476 -4.77 20.35 -0.94
N ILE A 477 -4.61 21.59 -1.42
CA ILE A 477 -4.46 21.91 -2.84
C ILE A 477 -3.21 22.78 -2.99
N ASN A 478 -2.26 22.33 -3.79
CA ASN A 478 -1.04 23.08 -4.10
C ASN A 478 -0.97 23.33 -5.60
N TYR A 479 -0.97 24.59 -6.01
CA TYR A 479 -0.69 24.96 -7.39
C TYR A 479 0.81 24.90 -7.69
N ASN A 480 1.18 24.41 -8.87
CA ASN A 480 2.55 24.49 -9.35
C ASN A 480 2.62 25.33 -10.65
N PRO A 481 3.31 26.48 -10.64
CA PRO A 481 3.43 27.35 -11.81
C PRO A 481 4.21 26.77 -12.99
N LEU A 482 5.05 25.74 -12.76
CA LEU A 482 5.90 25.16 -13.80
C LEU A 482 5.12 24.24 -14.74
N ASP A 483 4.17 23.47 -14.21
CA ASP A 483 3.39 22.53 -15.00
C ASP A 483 1.89 22.85 -15.04
N HIS A 484 1.50 23.97 -14.43
CA HIS A 484 0.12 24.47 -14.42
C HIS A 484 -0.88 23.47 -13.86
N LYS A 485 -0.43 22.65 -12.89
CA LYS A 485 -1.26 21.64 -12.23
C LYS A 485 -1.62 22.03 -10.82
N LEU A 486 -2.80 21.57 -10.40
CA LEU A 486 -3.12 21.43 -8.98
C LEU A 486 -2.68 20.06 -8.49
N TYR A 487 -1.93 20.04 -7.40
CA TYR A 487 -1.54 18.87 -6.64
C TYR A 487 -2.45 18.78 -5.41
N VAL A 488 -3.31 17.77 -5.41
CA VAL A 488 -4.43 17.66 -4.47
C VAL A 488 -4.28 16.42 -3.61
N TYR A 489 -4.38 16.60 -2.29
CA TYR A 489 -4.45 15.51 -1.33
C TYR A 489 -5.92 15.25 -0.98
N ASN A 490 -6.41 14.06 -1.30
CA ASN A 490 -7.82 13.70 -1.14
C ASN A 490 -7.94 12.43 -0.29
N GLU A 491 -8.10 12.61 1.02
CA GLU A 491 -8.22 11.54 2.01
C GLU A 491 -7.15 10.43 1.89
N GLY A 492 -5.90 10.82 1.64
CA GLY A 492 -4.76 9.90 1.53
C GLY A 492 -4.32 9.63 0.09
N TYR A 493 -5.14 9.93 -0.91
CA TYR A 493 -4.76 9.81 -2.32
C TYR A 493 -4.08 11.08 -2.84
N LEU A 494 -3.01 10.88 -3.62
CA LEU A 494 -2.29 11.94 -4.32
C LEU A 494 -2.90 12.08 -5.72
N MET A 495 -3.46 13.25 -6.04
CA MET A 495 -4.18 13.50 -7.28
C MET A 495 -3.69 14.77 -7.96
N THR A 496 -3.66 14.79 -9.29
CA THR A 496 -3.33 16.00 -10.06
C THR A 496 -4.46 16.40 -11.00
N TYR A 497 -4.58 17.70 -11.22
CA TYR A 497 -5.50 18.29 -12.20
C TYR A 497 -4.75 19.27 -13.09
N ASP A 498 -5.03 19.26 -14.38
CA ASP A 498 -4.53 20.25 -15.34
C ASP A 498 -5.44 21.47 -15.31
N LEU A 499 -4.85 22.65 -15.17
CA LEU A 499 -5.57 23.91 -15.36
C LEU A 499 -5.53 24.33 -16.81
N SER A 500 -6.66 24.82 -17.31
CA SER A 500 -6.76 25.46 -18.62
C SER A 500 -6.97 26.96 -18.44
N PHE A 501 -6.28 27.73 -19.26
CA PHE A 501 -6.32 29.19 -19.25
C PHE A 501 -6.80 29.71 -20.61
N GLN A 502 -7.38 30.91 -20.63
CA GLN A 502 -7.77 31.60 -21.86
C GLN A 502 -6.83 32.76 -22.13
N THR A 503 -6.38 32.91 -23.39
CA THR A 503 -5.46 33.99 -23.78
C THR A 503 -6.11 35.36 -23.64
N THR A 504 -5.34 36.32 -23.15
CA THR A 504 -5.68 37.74 -23.22
C THR A 504 -5.55 38.17 -24.68
N LEU A 505 -6.67 38.40 -25.38
CA LEU A 505 -6.61 39.06 -26.69
C LEU A 505 -6.10 40.49 -26.45
N GLN A 506 -4.88 40.79 -26.91
CA GLN A 506 -4.33 42.14 -26.95
C GLN A 506 -5.03 43.01 -27.98
#